data_AF-A0A821UW37-F1
#
_entry.id   AF-A0A821UW37-F1
#
_cell.length_a   1.000
_cell.length_b   1.000
_cell.length_c   1.000
_cell.angle_alpha   90.00
_cell.angle_beta   90.00
_cell.angle_gamma   90.00
#
_symmetry.space_group_name_H-M   'P 1'
#
loop_
_entity.id
_entity.type
_entity.pdbx_description
1 polymer ?
#
loop_
_entity_poly.entity_id
_entity_poly.type
_entity_poly.pdbx_seq_one_letter_code
_entity_poly.pdbx_strand_id
1 'polypeptide(L)'
;TQQGPLILSQLTMILETTDIGSRLIAEHSCLSGEDWRKRREKMQKQDDLNYVIDELEGDDLATDVLRSRYKAFRRMYDELISKILGSFNPQTETEPDIEVLITQTKILLGTVAHKATEVTWDHSFRDKIPELLAHIFAVWTLKNTQHYNAMRGIDAANAYLLMPHVAQVISIFRILG
;
A
#
# COMPACT_ATOMS: atom_id res chain seq x y z
N THR A 1 -24.60 0.46 -20.58
CA THR A 1 -23.72 1.62 -20.32
C THR A 1 -22.29 1.14 -20.06
N GLN A 2 -21.50 0.93 -21.12
CA GLN A 2 -20.09 0.48 -21.03
C GLN A 2 -19.09 1.48 -21.68
N GLN A 3 -19.56 2.64 -22.16
CA GLN A 3 -18.74 3.58 -22.93
C GLN A 3 -17.93 4.57 -22.07
N GLY A 4 -18.37 4.87 -20.84
CA GLY A 4 -17.72 5.87 -19.96
C GLY A 4 -16.26 5.57 -19.60
N PRO A 5 -15.91 4.33 -19.17
CA PRO A 5 -14.53 3.99 -18.78
C PRO A 5 -13.53 4.04 -19.93
N LEU A 6 -13.97 3.67 -21.15
CA LEU A 6 -13.11 3.63 -22.33
C LEU A 6 -12.72 5.04 -22.80
N ILE A 7 -13.66 5.99 -22.73
CA ILE A 7 -13.48 7.38 -23.13
C ILE A 7 -12.50 8.09 -22.19
N LEU A 8 -12.61 7.87 -20.88
CA LEU A 8 -11.72 8.46 -19.89
C LEU A 8 -10.26 7.97 -20.07
N SER A 9 -10.05 6.68 -20.30
CA SER A 9 -8.71 6.13 -20.55
C SER A 9 -8.05 6.73 -21.80
N GLN A 10 -8.81 6.91 -22.89
CA GLN A 10 -8.32 7.55 -24.11
C GLN A 10 -7.98 9.02 -23.89
N LEU A 11 -8.84 9.75 -23.17
CA LEU A 11 -8.61 11.16 -22.84
C LEU A 11 -7.34 11.34 -22.01
N THR A 12 -7.14 10.54 -20.96
CA THR A 12 -5.93 10.59 -20.14
C THR A 12 -4.68 10.33 -21.00
N MET A 13 -4.74 9.36 -21.93
CA MET A 13 -3.60 9.05 -22.81
C MET A 13 -3.21 10.23 -23.72
N ILE A 14 -4.20 10.97 -24.23
CA ILE A 14 -3.94 12.15 -25.06
C ILE A 14 -3.33 13.27 -24.20
N LEU A 15 -3.87 13.49 -23.00
CA LEU A 15 -3.43 14.56 -22.10
C LEU A 15 -2.00 14.34 -21.56
N GLU A 16 -1.60 13.09 -21.30
CA GLU A 16 -0.25 12.73 -20.83
C GLU A 16 0.88 13.19 -21.78
N THR A 17 0.57 13.46 -23.05
CA THR A 17 1.58 13.85 -24.06
C THR A 17 2.09 15.29 -23.91
N THR A 18 1.50 16.10 -23.03
CA THR A 18 1.85 17.51 -22.84
C THR A 18 1.96 17.88 -21.36
N ASP A 19 2.75 18.92 -21.06
CA ASP A 19 2.86 19.45 -19.68
C ASP A 19 1.53 19.98 -19.14
N ILE A 20 0.76 20.66 -20.01
CA ILE A 20 -0.56 21.20 -19.67
C ILE A 20 -1.53 20.05 -19.40
N GLY A 21 -1.55 19.02 -20.25
CA GLY A 21 -2.40 17.86 -20.05
C GLY A 21 -2.02 17.05 -18.80
N SER A 22 -0.73 16.94 -18.47
CA SER A 22 -0.27 16.33 -17.22
C SER A 22 -0.76 17.10 -15.99
N ARG A 23 -0.77 18.43 -16.04
CA ARG A 23 -1.38 19.27 -14.98
C ARG A 23 -2.88 19.05 -14.88
N LEU A 24 -3.59 19.01 -16.01
CA LEU A 24 -5.02 18.72 -16.04
C LEU A 24 -5.34 17.36 -15.42
N ILE A 25 -4.54 16.33 -15.71
CA ILE A 25 -4.67 15.00 -15.09
C ILE A 25 -4.50 15.09 -13.57
N ALA A 26 -3.49 15.83 -13.09
CA ALA A 26 -3.22 15.95 -11.65
C ALA A 26 -4.34 16.72 -10.91
N GLU A 27 -4.93 17.73 -11.55
CA GLU A 27 -5.97 18.59 -10.97
C GLU A 27 -7.36 17.95 -11.01
N HIS A 28 -7.63 17.05 -11.98
CA HIS A 28 -8.93 16.43 -12.15
C HIS A 28 -8.91 14.99 -11.66
N SER A 29 -9.68 14.72 -10.62
CA SER A 29 -9.64 13.46 -9.91
C SER A 29 -10.03 12.23 -10.71
N CYS A 30 -11.01 12.34 -11.62
CA CYS A 30 -11.36 11.25 -12.52
C CYS A 30 -10.18 10.88 -13.45
N LEU A 31 -9.43 11.86 -13.93
CA LEU A 31 -8.28 11.65 -14.80
C LEU A 31 -7.07 11.13 -14.05
N SER A 32 -6.77 11.68 -12.87
CA SER A 32 -5.72 11.12 -12.00
C SER A 32 -6.04 9.66 -11.64
N GLY A 33 -7.34 9.38 -11.39
CA GLY A 33 -7.99 8.07 -11.32
C GLY A 33 -7.41 7.06 -12.28
N GLU A 34 -7.65 7.35 -13.54
CA GLU A 34 -7.31 6.54 -14.68
C GLU A 34 -5.79 6.43 -14.87
N ASP A 35 -5.04 7.51 -14.70
CA ASP A 35 -3.57 7.52 -14.80
C ASP A 35 -2.96 6.55 -13.77
N TRP A 36 -3.40 6.62 -12.51
CA TRP A 36 -2.95 5.69 -11.48
C TRP A 36 -3.35 4.24 -11.77
N ARG A 37 -4.57 4.00 -12.27
CA ARG A 37 -5.00 2.65 -12.65
C ARG A 37 -4.09 2.08 -13.74
N LYS A 38 -3.79 2.86 -14.78
CA LYS A 38 -2.87 2.47 -15.86
C LYS A 38 -1.46 2.19 -15.34
N ARG A 39 -0.94 3.06 -14.45
CA ARG A 39 0.39 2.84 -13.84
C ARG A 39 0.42 1.54 -13.06
N ARG A 40 -0.63 1.24 -12.27
CA ARG A 40 -0.75 -0.02 -11.54
C ARG A 40 -0.84 -1.23 -12.47
N GLU A 41 -1.66 -1.17 -13.52
CA GLU A 41 -1.74 -2.22 -14.54
C GLU A 41 -0.36 -2.48 -15.17
N LYS A 42 0.39 -1.42 -15.49
CA LYS A 42 1.75 -1.52 -16.03
C LYS A 42 2.75 -2.11 -15.01
N MET A 43 2.49 -1.93 -13.71
CA MET A 43 3.31 -2.42 -12.61
C MET A 43 2.84 -3.78 -12.06
N GLN A 44 1.90 -4.47 -12.72
CA GLN A 44 1.31 -5.72 -12.23
C GLN A 44 2.34 -6.79 -11.84
N LYS A 45 3.47 -6.85 -12.57
CA LYS A 45 4.58 -7.75 -12.23
C LYS A 45 5.19 -7.49 -10.85
N GLN A 46 5.23 -6.25 -10.39
CA GLN A 46 5.74 -5.86 -9.07
C GLN A 46 4.76 -6.23 -7.94
N ASP A 47 3.51 -6.58 -8.28
CA ASP A 47 2.49 -7.08 -7.37
C ASP A 47 2.43 -8.60 -7.30
N ASP A 48 3.19 -9.31 -8.16
CA ASP A 48 3.27 -10.76 -8.13
C ASP A 48 4.45 -11.21 -7.27
N LEU A 49 4.14 -11.88 -6.15
CA LEU A 49 5.15 -12.41 -5.24
C LEU A 49 6.07 -13.43 -5.88
N ASN A 50 5.55 -14.32 -6.74
CA ASN A 50 6.39 -15.32 -7.39
C ASN A 50 7.34 -14.64 -8.36
N TYR A 51 6.81 -13.77 -9.22
CA TYR A 51 7.63 -13.00 -10.15
C TYR A 51 8.74 -12.22 -9.42
N VAL A 52 8.38 -11.48 -8.37
CA VAL A 52 9.35 -10.70 -7.60
C VAL A 52 10.43 -11.60 -7.00
N ILE A 53 10.06 -12.73 -6.39
CA ILE A 53 11.03 -13.65 -5.77
C ILE A 53 11.94 -14.31 -6.82
N ASP A 54 11.39 -14.70 -7.96
CA ASP A 54 12.12 -15.42 -9.02
C ASP A 54 13.12 -14.50 -9.74
N GLU A 55 12.81 -13.19 -9.81
CA GLU A 55 13.66 -12.16 -10.44
C GLU A 55 14.62 -11.48 -9.46
N LEU A 56 14.67 -11.93 -8.19
CA LEU A 56 15.63 -11.42 -7.24
C LEU A 56 17.04 -11.96 -7.54
N GLU A 57 18.01 -11.06 -7.66
CA GLU A 57 19.43 -11.40 -7.81
C GLU A 57 20.22 -11.09 -6.53
N GLY A 58 21.44 -11.64 -6.41
CA GLY A 58 22.39 -11.39 -5.33
C GLY A 58 22.61 -12.57 -4.36
N ASP A 59 23.53 -12.38 -3.42
CA ASP A 59 23.97 -13.43 -2.51
C ASP A 59 22.98 -13.67 -1.34
N ASP A 60 23.10 -14.84 -0.69
CA ASP A 60 22.34 -15.26 0.51
C ASP A 60 20.82 -15.04 0.42
N LEU A 61 20.28 -15.42 -0.74
CA LEU A 61 18.86 -15.36 -1.05
C LEU A 61 18.05 -16.41 -0.27
N ALA A 62 17.70 -16.10 0.98
CA ALA A 62 16.75 -16.89 1.76
C ALA A 62 15.31 -16.68 1.26
N THR A 63 15.01 -17.09 0.02
CA THR A 63 13.74 -16.88 -0.68
C THR A 63 12.53 -17.43 0.10
N ASP A 64 12.69 -18.56 0.76
CA ASP A 64 11.64 -19.15 1.62
C ASP A 64 11.31 -18.26 2.82
N VAL A 65 12.33 -17.66 3.45
CA VAL A 65 12.17 -16.73 4.57
C VAL A 65 11.46 -15.46 4.10
N LEU A 66 11.87 -14.90 2.95
CA LEU A 66 11.23 -13.72 2.35
C LEU A 66 9.75 -13.99 2.02
N ARG A 67 9.46 -15.15 1.44
CA ARG A 67 8.09 -15.58 1.12
C ARG A 67 7.25 -15.74 2.39
N SER A 68 7.80 -16.34 3.43
CA SER A 68 7.13 -16.52 4.72
C SER A 68 6.82 -15.16 5.38
N ARG A 69 7.81 -14.27 5.44
CA ARG A 69 7.66 -12.92 6.00
C ARG A 69 6.65 -12.08 5.22
N TYR A 70 6.66 -12.15 3.90
CA TYR A 70 5.66 -11.46 3.08
C TYR A 70 4.25 -11.98 3.34
N LYS A 71 4.06 -13.30 3.41
CA LYS A 71 2.74 -13.87 3.75
C LYS A 71 2.26 -13.42 5.14
N ALA A 72 3.16 -13.40 6.12
CA ALA A 72 2.84 -12.92 7.47
C ALA A 72 2.43 -11.45 7.45
N PHE A 73 3.23 -10.59 6.81
CA PHE A 73 2.91 -9.18 6.58
C PHE A 73 1.54 -9.02 5.91
N ARG A 74 1.31 -9.72 4.80
CA ARG A 74 0.10 -9.58 3.99
C ARG A 74 -1.15 -9.92 4.78
N ARG A 75 -1.11 -11.04 5.52
CA ARG A 75 -2.20 -11.44 6.41
C ARG A 75 -2.50 -10.36 7.44
N MET A 76 -1.48 -9.88 8.15
CA MET A 76 -1.66 -8.84 9.18
C MET A 76 -2.18 -7.53 8.60
N TYR A 77 -1.67 -7.13 7.43
CA TYR A 77 -2.15 -5.95 6.71
C TYR A 77 -3.62 -6.07 6.33
N ASP A 78 -4.02 -7.19 5.71
CA ASP A 78 -5.39 -7.43 5.27
C ASP A 78 -6.35 -7.47 6.48
N GLU A 79 -5.94 -8.06 7.60
CA GLU A 79 -6.69 -8.07 8.86
C GLU A 79 -6.87 -6.66 9.44
N LEU A 80 -5.82 -5.85 9.47
CA LEU A 80 -5.88 -4.46 9.95
C LEU A 80 -6.82 -3.61 9.09
N ILE A 81 -6.67 -3.68 7.76
CA ILE A 81 -7.52 -2.95 6.82
C ILE A 81 -8.97 -3.41 6.95
N SER A 82 -9.22 -4.73 7.00
CA SER A 82 -10.58 -5.27 7.11
C SER A 82 -11.25 -4.89 8.43
N LYS A 83 -10.51 -4.88 9.54
CA LYS A 83 -11.03 -4.46 10.85
C LYS A 83 -11.44 -2.99 10.86
N ILE A 84 -10.63 -2.14 10.24
CA ILE A 84 -10.86 -0.69 10.20
C ILE A 84 -11.98 -0.36 9.21
N LEU A 85 -11.96 -0.93 8.01
CA LEU A 85 -13.04 -0.73 7.04
C LEU A 85 -14.35 -1.38 7.49
N GLY A 86 -14.32 -2.50 8.20
CA GLY A 86 -15.51 -3.13 8.79
C GLY A 86 -16.14 -2.32 9.92
N SER A 87 -15.40 -1.36 10.50
CA SER A 87 -15.94 -0.39 11.47
C SER A 87 -16.65 0.79 10.80
N PHE A 88 -16.59 0.89 9.47
CA PHE A 88 -17.33 1.90 8.71
C PHE A 88 -18.83 1.62 8.81
N ASN A 89 -19.58 2.59 9.33
CA ASN A 89 -21.03 2.56 9.33
C ASN A 89 -21.57 3.52 8.25
N PRO A 90 -22.14 3.00 7.14
CA PRO A 90 -22.67 3.83 6.06
C PRO A 90 -23.81 4.75 6.50
N GLN A 91 -24.51 4.43 7.59
CA GLN A 91 -25.65 5.20 8.07
C GLN A 91 -25.26 6.43 8.89
N THR A 92 -24.05 6.45 9.46
CA THR A 92 -23.58 7.54 10.34
C THR A 92 -22.45 8.35 9.72
N GLU A 93 -22.05 8.03 8.47
CA GLU A 93 -20.89 8.60 7.76
C GLU A 93 -19.62 8.67 8.63
N THR A 94 -19.54 7.81 9.64
CA THR A 94 -18.46 7.89 10.62
C THR A 94 -17.24 7.24 10.00
N GLU A 95 -16.28 8.09 9.65
CA GLU A 95 -15.00 7.64 9.14
C GLU A 95 -14.30 6.72 10.15
N PRO A 96 -13.54 5.71 9.67
CA PRO A 96 -12.78 4.86 10.57
C PRO A 96 -11.77 5.69 11.36
N ASP A 97 -11.70 5.48 12.68
CA ASP A 97 -10.77 6.21 13.53
C ASP A 97 -9.33 5.73 13.32
N ILE A 98 -8.62 6.41 12.42
CA ILE A 98 -7.21 6.14 12.09
C ILE A 98 -6.29 6.39 13.31
N GLU A 99 -6.69 7.23 14.28
CA GLU A 99 -5.85 7.55 15.45
C GLU A 99 -5.61 6.33 16.34
N VAL A 100 -6.56 5.39 16.39
CA VAL A 100 -6.39 4.11 17.07
C VAL A 100 -5.24 3.32 16.44
N LEU A 101 -5.20 3.23 15.11
CA LEU A 101 -4.15 2.52 14.39
C LEU A 101 -2.79 3.23 14.54
N ILE A 102 -2.77 4.56 14.49
CA ILE A 102 -1.55 5.34 14.71
C ILE A 102 -0.99 5.08 16.11
N THR A 103 -1.86 5.07 17.12
CA THR A 103 -1.47 4.80 18.51
C THR A 103 -0.92 3.39 18.67
N GLN A 104 -1.59 2.38 18.10
CA GLN A 104 -1.10 1.00 18.09
C GLN A 104 0.26 0.89 17.40
N THR A 105 0.44 1.56 16.27
CA THR A 105 1.72 1.60 15.54
C THR A 105 2.84 2.20 16.40
N LYS A 106 2.57 3.30 17.11
CA LYS A 106 3.53 3.93 18.03
C LYS A 106 3.89 3.04 19.21
N ILE A 107 2.91 2.35 19.79
CA ILE A 107 3.14 1.39 20.88
C ILE A 107 4.02 0.25 20.39
N LEU A 108 3.67 -0.36 19.24
CA LEU A 108 4.44 -1.43 18.63
C LEU A 108 5.89 -0.98 18.38
N LEU A 109 6.08 0.20 17.81
CA LEU A 109 7.41 0.79 17.62
C LEU A 109 8.16 0.92 18.96
N GLY A 110 7.51 1.35 20.03
CA GLY A 110 8.10 1.43 21.37
C GLY A 110 8.45 0.06 22.00
N THR A 111 7.82 -1.03 21.54
CA THR A 111 8.19 -2.40 21.94
C THR A 111 9.31 -3.01 21.08
N VAL A 112 9.57 -2.42 19.91
CA VAL A 112 10.58 -2.86 18.95
C VAL A 112 11.88 -2.09 19.16
N ALA A 113 11.78 -0.77 19.33
CA ALA A 113 12.86 0.10 19.77
C ALA A 113 12.83 0.19 21.30
N HIS A 114 13.54 -0.72 21.99
CA HIS A 114 13.79 -0.54 23.41
C HIS A 114 14.39 0.86 23.67
N LYS A 115 14.10 1.45 24.85
CA LYS A 115 14.60 2.77 25.32
C LYS A 115 16.14 2.94 25.34
N ALA A 116 16.91 1.99 24.83
CA ALA A 116 18.34 2.09 24.70
C ALA A 116 18.69 2.89 23.44
N THR A 117 19.67 3.76 23.57
CA THR A 117 20.28 4.56 22.49
C THR A 117 20.89 3.73 21.35
N GLU A 118 20.86 2.39 21.44
CA GLU A 118 21.30 1.45 20.40
C GLU A 118 20.19 0.47 20.04
N VAL A 119 19.86 0.40 18.75
CA VAL A 119 18.99 -0.64 18.19
C VAL A 119 19.83 -1.91 18.00
N THR A 120 19.56 -2.93 18.80
CA THR A 120 20.16 -4.26 18.62
C THR A 120 19.41 -5.04 17.54
N TRP A 121 20.08 -5.30 16.42
CA TRP A 121 19.54 -6.03 15.26
C TRP A 121 19.50 -7.55 15.46
N ASP A 122 18.82 -8.01 16.50
CA ASP A 122 18.68 -9.43 16.83
C ASP A 122 17.52 -10.12 16.08
N HIS A 123 17.41 -11.45 16.26
CA HIS A 123 16.33 -12.24 15.68
C HIS A 123 14.94 -11.79 16.17
N SER A 124 14.84 -11.39 17.44
CA SER A 124 13.60 -10.90 18.06
C SER A 124 13.07 -9.64 17.36
N PHE A 125 13.97 -8.71 17.01
CA PHE A 125 13.63 -7.52 16.22
C PHE A 125 13.15 -7.90 14.82
N ARG A 126 13.91 -8.77 14.13
CA ARG A 126 13.62 -9.16 12.74
C ARG A 126 12.27 -9.86 12.58
N ASP A 127 11.88 -10.66 13.56
CA ASP A 127 10.59 -11.36 13.55
C ASP A 127 9.38 -10.42 13.71
N LYS A 128 9.58 -9.23 14.26
CA LYS A 128 8.53 -8.19 14.40
C LYS A 128 8.41 -7.28 13.17
N ILE A 129 9.36 -7.32 12.23
CA ILE A 129 9.35 -6.46 11.03
C ILE A 129 8.06 -6.64 10.21
N PRO A 130 7.57 -7.86 9.91
CA PRO A 130 6.34 -8.02 9.13
C PRO A 130 5.12 -7.35 9.80
N GLU A 131 5.02 -7.43 11.13
CA GLU A 131 3.95 -6.80 11.90
C GLU A 131 4.07 -5.27 11.88
N LEU A 132 5.28 -4.74 12.08
CA LEU A 132 5.56 -3.31 12.05
C LEU A 132 5.24 -2.71 10.68
N LEU A 133 5.69 -3.36 9.60
CA LEU A 133 5.38 -2.92 8.24
C LEU A 133 3.88 -2.99 7.93
N ALA A 134 3.17 -4.02 8.42
CA ALA A 134 1.72 -4.11 8.25
C ALA A 134 1.01 -2.89 8.85
N HIS A 135 1.40 -2.50 10.07
CA HIS A 135 0.85 -1.32 10.73
C HIS A 135 1.20 0.00 10.01
N ILE A 136 2.47 0.20 9.67
CA ILE A 136 2.92 1.40 8.95
C ILE A 136 2.20 1.54 7.61
N PHE A 137 2.16 0.47 6.82
CA PHE A 137 1.51 0.51 5.52
C PHE A 137 -0.01 0.60 5.63
N ALA A 138 -0.65 0.04 6.66
CA ALA A 138 -2.06 0.23 6.90
C ALA A 138 -2.38 1.70 7.22
N VAL A 139 -1.60 2.36 8.08
CA VAL A 139 -1.73 3.80 8.36
C VAL A 139 -1.54 4.61 7.09
N TRP A 140 -0.48 4.32 6.33
CA TRP A 140 -0.18 5.02 5.09
C TRP A 140 -1.32 4.85 4.08
N THR A 141 -1.80 3.62 3.89
CA THR A 141 -2.93 3.32 2.99
C THR A 141 -4.12 4.18 3.39
N LEU A 142 -4.60 4.06 4.64
CA LEU A 142 -5.83 4.72 5.08
C LEU A 142 -5.75 6.25 5.03
N LYS A 143 -4.63 6.84 5.43
CA LYS A 143 -4.42 8.31 5.34
C LYS A 143 -4.46 8.81 3.90
N ASN A 144 -3.94 8.03 2.96
CA ASN A 144 -3.96 8.40 1.56
C ASN A 144 -5.29 8.01 0.90
N THR A 145 -5.98 6.97 1.37
CA THR A 145 -7.26 6.51 0.83
C THR A 145 -8.36 7.55 1.00
N GLN A 146 -8.51 8.21 2.15
CA GLN A 146 -9.57 9.23 2.32
C GLN A 146 -9.34 10.48 1.47
N HIS A 147 -8.12 11.04 1.49
CA HIS A 147 -7.77 12.20 0.67
C HIS A 147 -7.86 11.91 -0.83
N TYR A 148 -7.50 10.69 -1.28
CA TYR A 148 -7.62 10.31 -2.69
C TYR A 148 -9.03 9.85 -3.10
N ASN A 149 -9.82 9.23 -2.20
CA ASN A 149 -11.20 8.83 -2.48
C ASN A 149 -12.14 10.04 -2.50
N ALA A 150 -11.94 11.06 -1.65
CA ALA A 150 -12.72 12.29 -1.72
C ALA A 150 -12.47 13.06 -3.03
N MET A 151 -11.26 12.94 -3.58
CA MET A 151 -11.00 13.40 -4.93
C MET A 151 -11.68 12.49 -5.95
N ARG A 152 -11.53 11.17 -5.88
CA ARG A 152 -11.99 10.23 -6.94
C ARG A 152 -13.38 9.66 -6.70
N GLY A 153 -14.28 9.81 -7.67
CA GLY A 153 -15.54 9.06 -7.77
C GLY A 153 -15.35 7.55 -8.04
N ILE A 154 -14.46 6.90 -7.31
CA ILE A 154 -14.13 5.48 -7.43
C ILE A 154 -14.96 4.71 -6.40
N ASP A 155 -15.72 3.72 -6.87
CA ASP A 155 -16.44 2.76 -6.03
C ASP A 155 -15.51 2.13 -4.98
N ALA A 156 -16.03 1.97 -3.76
CA ALA A 156 -15.29 1.48 -2.58
C ALA A 156 -14.49 0.18 -2.81
N ALA A 157 -14.89 -0.64 -3.78
CA ALA A 157 -14.20 -1.88 -4.17
C ALA A 157 -12.80 -1.65 -4.78
N ASN A 158 -12.51 -0.46 -5.29
CA ASN A 158 -11.24 -0.12 -5.95
C ASN A 158 -10.28 0.67 -5.05
N ALA A 159 -10.62 0.87 -3.77
CA ALA A 159 -9.80 1.56 -2.77
C ALA A 159 -8.43 0.87 -2.49
N TYR A 160 -8.22 -0.34 -3.02
CA TYR A 160 -6.96 -1.09 -2.95
C TYR A 160 -5.82 -0.52 -3.82
N LEU A 161 -6.07 0.60 -4.51
CA LEU A 161 -5.09 1.34 -5.35
C LEU A 161 -3.87 1.87 -4.59
N LEU A 162 -3.83 1.76 -3.25
CA LEU A 162 -2.75 2.27 -2.39
C LEU A 162 -2.12 1.19 -1.50
N MET A 163 -2.29 -0.09 -1.82
CA MET A 163 -1.46 -1.12 -1.18
C MET A 163 -0.01 -0.99 -1.70
N PRO A 164 1.02 -1.16 -0.85
CA PRO A 164 2.41 -1.22 -1.30
C PRO A 164 2.64 -2.40 -2.26
N HIS A 165 3.50 -2.19 -3.26
CA HIS A 165 3.90 -3.24 -4.19
C HIS A 165 4.67 -4.34 -3.47
N VAL A 166 4.54 -5.59 -3.93
CA VAL A 166 5.28 -6.73 -3.36
C VAL A 166 6.78 -6.48 -3.39
N ALA A 167 7.28 -5.96 -4.51
CA ALA A 167 8.69 -5.59 -4.68
C ALA A 167 9.19 -4.65 -3.58
N GLN A 168 8.38 -3.66 -3.16
CA GLN A 168 8.76 -2.70 -2.12
C GLN A 168 8.90 -3.39 -0.76
N VAL A 169 7.91 -4.21 -0.39
CA VAL A 169 7.90 -4.92 0.90
C VAL A 169 9.05 -5.92 0.98
N ILE A 170 9.27 -6.69 -0.09
CA ILE A 170 10.38 -7.65 -0.19
C ILE A 170 11.74 -6.95 -0.11
N SER A 171 11.88 -5.78 -0.75
CA SER A 171 13.12 -4.99 -0.68
C SER A 171 13.42 -4.54 0.76
N ILE A 172 12.40 -4.16 1.52
CA ILE A 172 12.59 -3.81 2.94
C ILE A 172 13.03 -5.04 3.74
N PHE A 173 12.41 -6.21 3.55
CA PHE A 173 12.85 -7.43 4.24
C PHE A 173 14.28 -7.83 3.88
N ARG A 174 14.70 -7.63 2.63
CA ARG A 174 16.09 -7.85 2.21
C ARG A 174 17.06 -6.92 2.95
N ILE A 175 16.72 -5.64 3.05
CA ILE A 175 17.58 -4.63 3.70
C ILE A 175 17.69 -4.86 5.20
N LEU A 176 16.58 -5.28 5.84
CA LEU A 176 16.50 -5.37 7.29
C LEU A 176 16.88 -6.74 7.87
N GLY A 177 17.22 -7.72 7.02
CA GLY A 177 17.61 -9.07 7.42
C GLY A 177 16.48 -9.83 8.08
#